data_AF-A0A835QZ07-F1
#
_entry.id   AF-A0A835QZ07-F1
#
_cell.length_a   1.000
_cell.length_b   1.000
_cell.length_c   1.000
_cell.angle_alpha   90.00
_cell.angle_beta   90.00
_cell.angle_gamma   90.00
#
_symmetry.space_group_name_H-M   'P 1'
#
loop_
_entity.id
_entity.type
_entity.pdbx_description
1 polymer ?
#
loop_
_entity_poly.entity_id
_entity_poly.type
_entity_poly.pdbx_seq_one_letter_code
_entity_poly.pdbx_strand_id
1 'polypeptide(L)'
;MGRSMLQWFCSSPEEENNRCQLLTADLEAFYCCLLEDLNLLEQSLSVGSISLEWSVEAMNLLKKVQVELLYLFKKYKLSIPGDAGDGWFNQYMQDSVATLDFCNSLKFAVSRIDRHRMIVDIAIQKLDRNICLKAFFSETVDLEKSESQKMIEAVIIGSRVQAGQNRAEDEDVTLLMLAAKNTTVVVYFLLISALVSPVSVQLGGGDLPSRFPQLKVFDEMLSTLVGRFRERASAAPDHSGLLLSERETVGKAMRDIRAQVARGVADEERFQSSVELLRASSLELKKGIEKFDSAVDDVFDVVIRGRTEMLAVLKDRDLFV
;
A
#
# COMPACT_ATOMS: atom_id res chain seq x y z
N MET A 1 59.99 2.44 -25.73
CA MET A 1 59.09 2.12 -26.86
C MET A 1 58.24 0.93 -26.44
N GLY A 2 57.02 1.01 -25.93
CA GLY A 2 56.00 2.05 -26.01
C GLY A 2 54.93 1.65 -27.03
N ARG A 3 53.94 0.83 -26.63
CA ARG A 3 52.51 0.93 -27.03
C ARG A 3 51.65 -0.07 -26.26
N SER A 4 50.83 0.51 -25.37
CA SER A 4 49.60 -0.04 -24.81
C SER A 4 48.57 -0.25 -25.92
N MET A 5 47.78 -1.33 -25.84
CA MET A 5 46.62 -1.57 -26.68
C MET A 5 45.41 -1.77 -25.76
N LEU A 6 44.92 -0.65 -25.20
CA LEU A 6 43.58 -0.55 -24.63
C LEU A 6 42.58 -0.56 -25.78
N GLN A 7 41.96 -1.71 -26.03
CA GLN A 7 40.86 -1.85 -26.97
C GLN A 7 39.60 -1.30 -26.29
N TRP A 8 39.27 -0.05 -26.59
CA TRP A 8 37.97 0.54 -26.24
C TRP A 8 36.89 -0.17 -27.04
N PHE A 9 35.94 -0.80 -26.35
CA PHE A 9 34.67 -1.20 -26.94
C PHE A 9 33.84 0.07 -27.16
N CYS A 10 33.87 0.62 -28.39
CA CYS A 10 32.83 1.52 -28.84
C CYS A 10 31.63 0.66 -29.25
N SER A 11 30.55 0.73 -28.49
CA SER A 11 29.24 0.23 -28.91
C SER A 11 28.88 0.85 -30.27
N SER A 12 28.35 0.05 -31.20
CA SER A 12 27.91 0.57 -32.50
C SER A 12 26.71 1.52 -32.30
N PRO A 13 26.60 2.63 -33.05
CA PRO A 13 25.41 3.51 -33.00
C PRO A 13 24.09 2.76 -33.24
N GLU A 14 24.11 1.66 -33.98
CA GLU A 14 22.95 0.78 -34.20
C GLU A 14 22.58 -0.03 -32.95
N GLU A 15 23.56 -0.42 -32.13
CA GLU A 15 23.32 -1.12 -30.85
C GLU A 15 22.80 -0.16 -29.77
N GLU A 16 23.29 1.09 -29.73
CA GLU A 16 22.76 2.13 -28.84
C GLU A 16 21.34 2.52 -29.23
N ASN A 17 21.04 2.70 -30.53
CA ASN A 17 19.69 3.03 -31.00
C ASN A 17 18.68 1.91 -30.70
N ASN A 18 19.06 0.64 -30.90
CA ASN A 18 18.19 -0.50 -30.58
C ASN A 18 17.97 -0.67 -29.06
N ARG A 19 18.96 -0.33 -28.22
CA ARG A 19 18.82 -0.36 -26.76
C ARG A 19 17.90 0.73 -26.24
N CYS A 20 18.01 1.96 -26.76
CA CYS A 20 17.11 3.05 -26.40
C CYS A 20 15.65 2.74 -26.77
N GLN A 21 15.39 2.20 -27.97
CA GLN A 21 14.02 1.84 -28.40
C GLN A 21 13.39 0.76 -27.53
N LEU A 22 14.19 -0.22 -27.06
CA LEU A 22 13.71 -1.29 -26.19
C LEU A 22 13.31 -0.75 -24.81
N LEU A 23 14.10 0.16 -24.24
CA LEU A 23 13.80 0.80 -22.95
C LEU A 23 12.51 1.63 -23.02
N THR A 24 12.29 2.37 -24.11
CA THR A 24 11.05 3.14 -24.30
C THR A 24 9.82 2.22 -24.34
N ALA A 25 9.88 1.08 -25.02
CA ALA A 25 8.78 0.13 -25.08
C ALA A 25 8.47 -0.53 -23.72
N ASP A 26 9.49 -0.85 -22.92
CA ASP A 26 9.27 -1.40 -21.57
C ASP A 26 8.64 -0.36 -20.63
N LEU A 27 9.04 0.91 -20.76
CA LEU A 27 8.45 2.01 -19.98
C LEU A 27 6.99 2.23 -20.33
N GLU A 28 6.64 2.26 -21.62
CA GLU A 28 5.26 2.33 -22.07
C GLU A 28 4.42 1.15 -21.53
N ALA A 29 4.96 -0.07 -21.60
CA ALA A 29 4.31 -1.25 -21.05
C ALA A 29 4.08 -1.13 -19.53
N PHE A 30 5.07 -0.61 -18.79
CA PHE A 30 4.92 -0.34 -17.37
C PHE A 30 3.78 0.65 -17.09
N TYR A 31 3.71 1.77 -17.80
CA TYR A 31 2.64 2.75 -17.61
C TYR A 31 1.26 2.19 -17.94
N CYS A 32 1.15 1.45 -19.05
CA CYS A 32 -0.11 0.80 -19.44
C CYS A 32 -0.58 -0.20 -18.37
N CYS A 33 0.31 -1.10 -17.92
CA CYS A 33 -0.01 -2.05 -16.87
C CYS A 33 -0.41 -1.34 -15.57
N LEU A 34 0.30 -0.29 -15.19
CA LEU A 34 0.02 0.45 -13.96
C LEU A 34 -1.36 1.14 -14.01
N LEU A 35 -1.73 1.72 -15.16
CA LEU A 35 -3.05 2.31 -15.37
C LEU A 35 -4.16 1.26 -15.33
N GLU A 36 -3.93 0.10 -15.94
CA GLU A 36 -4.86 -1.02 -15.90
C GLU A 36 -5.10 -1.51 -14.46
N ASP A 37 -4.02 -1.71 -13.69
CA ASP A 37 -4.13 -2.16 -12.30
C ASP A 37 -4.82 -1.12 -11.40
N LEU A 38 -4.53 0.18 -11.60
CA LEU A 38 -5.23 1.26 -10.90
C LEU A 38 -6.72 1.27 -11.21
N ASN A 39 -7.07 1.07 -12.48
CA ASN A 39 -8.47 0.98 -12.90
C ASN A 39 -9.16 -0.26 -12.30
N LEU A 40 -8.49 -1.42 -12.23
CA LEU A 40 -9.02 -2.60 -11.54
C LEU A 40 -9.26 -2.33 -10.05
N LEU A 41 -8.32 -1.64 -9.38
CA LEU A 41 -8.45 -1.28 -7.97
C LEU A 41 -9.59 -0.27 -7.73
N GLU A 42 -9.81 0.66 -8.66
CA GLU A 42 -10.97 1.57 -8.63
C GLU A 42 -12.29 0.82 -8.82
N GLN A 43 -12.35 -0.09 -9.80
CA GLN A 43 -13.55 -0.87 -10.07
C GLN A 43 -13.95 -1.74 -8.89
N SER A 44 -12.98 -2.29 -8.15
CA SER A 44 -13.24 -3.02 -6.90
C SER A 44 -13.97 -2.17 -5.85
N LEU A 45 -13.64 -0.87 -5.74
CA LEU A 45 -14.40 0.07 -4.90
C LEU A 45 -15.79 0.39 -5.46
N SER A 46 -15.98 0.31 -6.77
CA SER A 46 -17.26 0.64 -7.41
C SER A 46 -18.37 -0.38 -7.08
N VAL A 47 -18.00 -1.62 -6.76
CA VAL A 47 -18.97 -2.72 -6.53
C VAL A 47 -19.28 -2.95 -5.05
N GLY A 48 -18.52 -2.35 -4.11
CA GLY A 48 -18.64 -2.70 -2.69
C GLY A 48 -18.24 -1.61 -1.68
N SER A 49 -18.26 -1.97 -0.40
CA SER A 49 -17.64 -1.20 0.68
C SER A 49 -16.12 -1.42 0.69
N ILE A 50 -15.39 -0.55 1.38
CA ILE A 50 -13.94 -0.75 1.59
C ILE A 50 -13.77 -2.00 2.47
N SER A 51 -12.93 -2.93 2.04
CA SER A 51 -12.79 -4.26 2.64
C SER A 51 -11.33 -4.68 2.80
N LEU A 52 -11.08 -5.77 3.54
CA LEU A 52 -9.75 -6.37 3.63
C LEU A 52 -9.33 -6.98 2.28
N GLU A 53 -10.28 -7.49 1.50
CA GLU A 53 -9.98 -7.99 0.15
C GLU A 53 -9.51 -6.85 -0.78
N TRP A 54 -10.18 -5.70 -0.75
CA TRP A 54 -9.71 -4.50 -1.47
C TRP A 54 -8.31 -4.07 -1.00
N SER A 55 -8.06 -4.17 0.31
CA SER A 55 -6.75 -3.86 0.89
C SER A 55 -5.66 -4.83 0.42
N VAL A 56 -6.00 -6.11 0.19
CA VAL A 56 -5.10 -7.10 -0.43
C VAL A 56 -4.80 -6.73 -1.88
N GLU A 57 -5.80 -6.35 -2.67
CA GLU A 57 -5.61 -5.88 -4.05
C GLU A 57 -4.68 -4.66 -4.11
N ALA A 58 -4.86 -3.71 -3.19
CA ALA A 58 -3.98 -2.55 -3.06
C ALA A 58 -2.53 -2.95 -2.71
N MET A 59 -2.32 -3.92 -1.81
CA MET A 59 -0.98 -4.45 -1.53
C MET A 59 -0.37 -5.18 -2.73
N ASN A 60 -1.16 -5.91 -3.51
CA ASN A 60 -0.71 -6.58 -4.72
C ASN A 60 -0.27 -5.58 -5.80
N LEU A 61 -0.97 -4.46 -5.95
CA LEU A 61 -0.54 -3.35 -6.80
C LEU A 61 0.84 -2.82 -6.36
N LEU A 62 1.02 -2.56 -5.06
CA LEU A 62 2.30 -2.11 -4.51
C LEU A 62 3.43 -3.12 -4.77
N LYS A 63 3.15 -4.42 -4.58
CA LYS A 63 4.07 -5.52 -4.88
C LYS A 63 4.52 -5.46 -6.33
N LYS A 64 3.57 -5.35 -7.26
CA LYS A 64 3.83 -5.31 -8.71
C LYS A 64 4.67 -4.09 -9.09
N VAL A 65 4.32 -2.90 -8.56
CA VAL A 65 5.13 -1.68 -8.76
C VAL A 65 6.58 -1.91 -8.33
N GLN A 66 6.82 -2.49 -7.15
CA GLN A 66 8.19 -2.74 -6.65
C GLN A 66 8.96 -3.75 -7.51
N VAL A 67 8.30 -4.81 -7.99
CA VAL A 67 8.91 -5.82 -8.88
C VAL A 67 9.28 -5.19 -10.23
N GLU A 68 8.36 -4.47 -10.85
CA GLU A 68 8.58 -3.85 -12.16
C GLU A 68 9.64 -2.75 -12.09
N LEU A 69 9.63 -1.91 -11.05
CA LEU A 69 10.69 -0.92 -10.82
C LEU A 69 12.07 -1.57 -10.76
N LEU A 70 12.20 -2.65 -9.97
CA LEU A 70 13.46 -3.36 -9.83
C LEU A 70 13.93 -3.96 -11.17
N TYR A 71 13.01 -4.54 -11.93
CA TYR A 71 13.30 -5.07 -13.27
C TYR A 71 13.80 -3.98 -14.21
N LEU A 72 13.07 -2.86 -14.30
CA LEU A 72 13.42 -1.72 -15.15
C LEU A 72 14.76 -1.11 -14.73
N PHE A 73 15.03 -0.93 -13.43
CA PHE A 73 16.31 -0.39 -12.97
C PHE A 73 17.50 -1.28 -13.31
N LYS A 74 17.35 -2.60 -13.19
CA LYS A 74 18.41 -3.52 -13.62
C LYS A 74 18.67 -3.40 -15.11
N LYS A 75 17.62 -3.38 -15.93
CA LYS A 75 17.72 -3.28 -17.39
C LYS A 75 18.31 -1.94 -17.84
N TYR A 76 17.87 -0.85 -17.20
CA TYR A 76 18.35 0.50 -17.43
C TYR A 76 19.82 0.66 -17.05
N LYS A 77 20.22 0.14 -15.87
CA LYS A 77 21.62 0.16 -15.41
C LYS A 77 22.55 -0.67 -16.29
N LEU A 78 22.09 -1.75 -16.89
CA LEU A 78 22.85 -2.50 -17.91
C LEU A 78 23.06 -1.71 -19.21
N SER A 79 22.28 -0.64 -19.42
CA SER A 79 22.24 0.11 -20.67
C SER A 79 23.04 1.41 -20.65
N ILE A 80 23.38 1.98 -19.47
CA ILE A 80 24.09 3.27 -19.37
C ILE A 80 25.51 3.12 -18.77
N PRO A 81 26.57 3.59 -19.47
CA PRO A 81 27.93 3.63 -18.94
C PRO A 81 28.17 4.90 -18.09
N GLY A 82 28.82 4.71 -16.93
CA GLY A 82 29.45 5.82 -16.16
C GLY A 82 28.53 6.60 -15.21
N ASP A 83 29.18 7.23 -14.22
CA ASP A 83 28.81 7.99 -13.00
C ASP A 83 27.47 8.79 -12.88
N ALA A 84 26.52 8.65 -13.80
CA ALA A 84 25.24 9.38 -13.79
C ALA A 84 24.12 8.70 -12.96
N GLY A 85 24.40 7.56 -12.33
CA GLY A 85 23.38 6.65 -11.75
C GLY A 85 23.08 6.79 -10.25
N ASP A 86 23.72 7.72 -9.55
CA ASP A 86 23.66 7.76 -8.08
C ASP A 86 22.35 8.40 -7.56
N GLY A 87 21.73 9.29 -8.32
CA GLY A 87 20.51 10.02 -7.90
C GLY A 87 19.29 9.10 -7.74
N TRP A 88 18.90 8.44 -8.83
CA TRP A 88 17.77 7.50 -8.81
C TRP A 88 18.02 6.28 -7.93
N PHE A 89 19.27 5.80 -7.82
CA PHE A 89 19.61 4.70 -6.91
C PHE A 89 19.37 5.10 -5.45
N ASN A 90 19.90 6.25 -5.04
CA ASN A 90 19.69 6.76 -3.69
C ASN A 90 18.20 6.99 -3.41
N GLN A 91 17.47 7.50 -4.40
CA GLN A 91 16.02 7.69 -4.30
C GLN A 91 15.28 6.35 -4.13
N TYR A 92 15.59 5.33 -4.94
CA TYR A 92 15.04 3.99 -4.77
C TYR A 92 15.36 3.41 -3.38
N MET A 93 16.59 3.59 -2.90
CA MET A 93 16.99 3.12 -1.57
C MET A 93 16.28 3.87 -0.44
N GLN A 94 15.95 5.14 -0.61
CA GLN A 94 15.16 5.89 0.37
C GLN A 94 13.68 5.47 0.30
N ASP A 95 13.09 5.43 -0.89
CA ASP A 95 11.69 5.08 -1.08
C ASP A 95 11.40 3.65 -0.59
N SER A 96 12.31 2.71 -0.83
CA SER A 96 12.18 1.34 -0.32
C SER A 96 12.30 1.23 1.21
N VAL A 97 13.06 2.10 1.89
CA VAL A 97 13.01 2.17 3.37
C VAL A 97 11.63 2.66 3.82
N ALA A 98 11.10 3.71 3.19
CA ALA A 98 9.76 4.20 3.50
C ALA A 98 8.68 3.12 3.28
N THR A 99 8.82 2.29 2.23
CA THR A 99 7.96 1.12 2.01
C THR A 99 8.04 0.09 3.14
N LEU A 100 9.24 -0.20 3.66
CA LEU A 100 9.39 -1.15 4.77
C LEU A 100 8.79 -0.61 6.06
N ASP A 101 9.00 0.68 6.36
CA ASP A 101 8.40 1.35 7.51
C ASP A 101 6.87 1.38 7.41
N PHE A 102 6.35 1.57 6.20
CA PHE A 102 4.93 1.45 5.89
C PHE A 102 4.41 0.03 6.14
N CYS A 103 5.10 -1.01 5.68
CA CYS A 103 4.70 -2.41 5.93
C CYS A 103 4.69 -2.73 7.43
N ASN A 104 5.71 -2.29 8.19
CA ASN A 104 5.74 -2.43 9.65
C ASN A 104 4.56 -1.71 10.31
N SER A 105 4.20 -0.54 9.79
CA SER A 105 3.04 0.21 10.24
C SER A 105 1.73 -0.56 10.01
N LEU A 106 1.58 -1.16 8.82
CA LEU A 106 0.42 -2.02 8.54
C LEU A 106 0.38 -3.24 9.44
N LYS A 107 1.50 -3.93 9.69
CA LYS A 107 1.55 -5.08 10.62
C LYS A 107 1.06 -4.71 12.02
N PHE A 108 1.42 -3.53 12.50
CA PHE A 108 0.91 -3.04 13.78
C PHE A 108 -0.59 -2.76 13.73
N ALA A 109 -1.09 -2.14 12.66
CA ALA A 109 -2.53 -1.93 12.47
C ALA A 109 -3.31 -3.25 12.42
N VAL A 110 -2.80 -4.25 11.69
CA VAL A 110 -3.36 -5.61 11.59
C VAL A 110 -3.41 -6.28 12.95
N SER A 111 -2.31 -6.24 13.70
CA SER A 111 -2.24 -6.79 15.06
C SER A 111 -3.29 -6.18 15.99
N ARG A 112 -3.60 -4.89 15.83
CA ARG A 112 -4.67 -4.24 16.60
C ARG A 112 -6.06 -4.74 16.22
N ILE A 113 -6.33 -4.91 14.92
CA ILE A 113 -7.61 -5.46 14.44
C ILE A 113 -7.77 -6.90 14.93
N ASP A 114 -6.71 -7.72 14.86
CA ASP A 114 -6.76 -9.09 15.36
C ASP A 114 -6.95 -9.16 16.88
N ARG A 115 -6.31 -8.27 17.65
CA ARG A 115 -6.56 -8.15 19.09
C ARG A 115 -8.03 -7.82 19.39
N HIS A 116 -8.63 -6.89 18.64
CA HIS A 116 -10.05 -6.59 18.77
C HIS A 116 -10.91 -7.82 18.49
N ARG A 117 -10.60 -8.56 17.42
CA ARG A 117 -11.29 -9.82 17.08
C ARG A 117 -11.12 -10.88 18.18
N MET A 118 -9.94 -11.05 18.78
CA MET A 118 -9.73 -11.97 19.90
C MET A 118 -10.61 -11.62 21.11
N ILE A 119 -10.79 -10.33 21.39
CA ILE A 119 -11.72 -9.86 22.43
C ILE A 119 -13.15 -10.29 22.09
N VAL A 120 -13.57 -10.15 20.83
CA VAL A 120 -14.89 -10.63 20.37
C VAL A 120 -15.05 -12.14 20.57
N ASP A 121 -14.04 -12.94 20.24
CA ASP A 121 -14.08 -14.39 20.46
C ASP A 121 -14.24 -14.75 21.95
N ILE A 122 -13.55 -14.03 22.84
CA ILE A 122 -13.72 -14.21 24.29
C ILE A 122 -15.16 -13.86 24.72
N ALA A 123 -15.74 -12.80 24.14
CA ALA A 123 -17.12 -12.44 24.42
C ALA A 123 -18.08 -13.55 23.98
N ILE A 124 -17.91 -14.11 22.77
CA ILE A 124 -18.70 -15.24 22.27
C ILE A 124 -18.60 -16.43 23.24
N GLN A 125 -17.39 -16.80 23.67
CA GLN A 125 -17.19 -17.90 24.62
C GLN A 125 -17.88 -17.67 25.98
N LYS A 126 -17.95 -16.41 26.43
CA LYS A 126 -18.67 -16.06 27.67
C LYS A 126 -20.18 -16.10 27.50
N LEU A 127 -20.70 -15.74 26.32
CA LEU A 127 -22.11 -15.88 25.98
C LEU A 127 -22.53 -17.35 26.00
N ASP A 128 -21.73 -18.23 25.41
CA ASP A 128 -21.98 -19.68 25.42
C ASP A 128 -22.03 -20.26 26.86
N ARG A 129 -21.44 -19.56 27.84
CA ARG A 129 -21.44 -19.94 29.27
C ARG A 129 -22.48 -19.21 30.12
N ASN A 130 -23.36 -18.40 29.52
CA ASN A 130 -24.35 -17.58 30.23
C ASN A 130 -23.75 -16.61 31.28
N ILE A 131 -22.52 -16.14 31.06
CA ILE A 131 -21.83 -15.22 31.98
C ILE A 131 -22.11 -13.76 31.56
N CYS A 132 -22.60 -12.94 32.50
CA CYS A 132 -22.97 -11.54 32.26
C CYS A 132 -21.80 -10.68 31.74
N LEU A 133 -21.96 -10.12 30.53
CA LEU A 133 -20.93 -9.38 29.78
C LEU A 133 -20.77 -7.89 30.13
N LYS A 134 -21.52 -7.36 31.11
CA LYS A 134 -21.63 -5.90 31.35
C LYS A 134 -20.27 -5.20 31.55
N ALA A 135 -19.29 -5.86 32.18
CA ALA A 135 -17.95 -5.29 32.40
C ALA A 135 -17.05 -5.33 31.15
N PHE A 136 -17.25 -6.29 30.25
CA PHE A 136 -16.32 -6.56 29.13
C PHE A 136 -16.45 -5.54 27.99
N PHE A 137 -17.63 -4.93 27.85
CA PHE A 137 -17.93 -3.98 26.78
C PHE A 137 -17.47 -2.54 27.04
N SER A 138 -17.07 -2.21 28.27
CA SER A 138 -16.64 -0.86 28.67
C SER A 138 -15.14 -0.61 28.44
N GLU A 139 -14.33 -1.66 28.33
CA GLU A 139 -12.86 -1.58 28.35
C GLU A 139 -12.23 -1.53 26.95
N THR A 140 -13.03 -1.75 25.90
CA THR A 140 -12.56 -1.96 24.52
C THR A 140 -12.41 -0.70 23.68
N VAL A 141 -12.82 0.47 24.20
CA VAL A 141 -12.96 1.71 23.39
C VAL A 141 -11.80 2.70 23.61
N ASP A 142 -11.08 2.63 24.73
CA ASP A 142 -10.19 3.72 25.16
C ASP A 142 -8.69 3.57 24.79
N LEU A 143 -8.27 2.43 24.23
CA LEU A 143 -6.85 2.21 23.85
C LEU A 143 -6.49 2.69 22.44
N GLU A 144 -7.45 3.11 21.60
CA GLU A 144 -7.24 3.10 20.14
C GLU A 144 -6.82 4.45 19.50
N LYS A 145 -6.89 5.58 20.21
CA LYS A 145 -6.70 6.90 19.57
C LYS A 145 -5.27 7.46 19.63
N SER A 146 -4.44 7.07 20.60
CA SER A 146 -3.16 7.78 20.85
C SER A 146 -1.97 7.30 20.00
N GLU A 147 -1.98 6.06 19.48
CA GLU A 147 -0.85 5.50 18.74
C GLU A 147 -0.99 5.66 17.22
N SER A 148 -2.24 5.75 16.73
CA SER A 148 -2.57 5.95 15.31
C SER A 148 -1.98 7.23 14.72
N GLN A 149 -1.87 8.30 15.52
CA GLN A 149 -1.41 9.62 15.08
C GLN A 149 0.10 9.63 14.70
N LYS A 150 0.93 8.91 15.46
CA LYS A 150 2.40 8.87 15.26
C LYS A 150 2.79 8.08 14.00
N MET A 151 2.01 7.04 13.69
CA MET A 151 2.17 6.22 12.49
C MET A 151 1.88 7.03 11.22
N ILE A 152 0.85 7.87 11.26
CA ILE A 152 0.44 8.74 10.15
C ILE A 152 1.52 9.80 9.88
N GLU A 153 2.08 10.43 10.92
CA GLU A 153 3.14 11.44 10.77
C GLU A 153 4.42 10.86 10.15
N ALA A 154 4.83 9.64 10.52
CA ALA A 154 6.04 9.02 9.97
C ALA A 154 5.92 8.72 8.46
N VAL A 155 4.78 8.20 8.01
CA VAL A 155 4.53 7.91 6.58
C VAL A 155 4.35 9.20 5.77
N ILE A 156 3.65 10.20 6.32
CA ILE A 156 3.44 11.50 5.65
C ILE A 156 4.76 12.27 5.47
N ILE A 157 5.64 12.26 6.48
CA ILE A 157 6.91 12.99 6.43
C ILE A 157 7.90 12.31 5.46
N GLY A 158 7.93 10.98 5.40
CA GLY A 158 8.77 10.23 4.44
C GLY A 158 8.31 10.32 2.99
N SER A 159 7.02 10.54 2.76
CA SER A 159 6.40 10.50 1.41
C SER A 159 6.34 11.86 0.70
N ARG A 160 6.78 12.96 1.34
CA ARG A 160 6.66 14.30 0.77
C ARG A 160 7.52 14.38 -0.50
N VAL A 161 6.84 14.55 -1.64
CA VAL A 161 7.45 14.70 -2.97
C VAL A 161 8.35 15.93 -2.96
N GLN A 162 9.63 15.75 -2.65
CA GLN A 162 10.64 16.68 -3.10
C GLN A 162 10.93 16.31 -4.54
N ALA A 163 10.36 17.06 -5.49
CA ALA A 163 10.92 17.11 -6.82
C ALA A 163 12.34 17.65 -6.65
N GLY A 164 13.32 16.74 -6.62
CA GLY A 164 14.72 17.11 -6.54
C GLY A 164 15.02 18.07 -7.69
N GLN A 165 15.22 19.34 -7.38
CA GLN A 165 16.03 20.19 -8.23
C GLN A 165 17.44 19.63 -8.08
N ASN A 166 17.92 18.84 -9.03
CA ASN A 166 19.27 19.01 -9.61
C ASN A 166 19.71 17.85 -10.51
N ARG A 167 20.34 18.27 -11.61
CA ARG A 167 21.16 17.54 -12.60
C ARG A 167 20.38 16.79 -13.69
N ALA A 168 21.05 16.67 -14.83
CA ALA A 168 20.58 16.04 -16.05
C ALA A 168 20.39 14.53 -15.82
N GLU A 169 19.36 14.18 -15.07
CA GLU A 169 18.83 12.83 -15.03
C GLU A 169 18.03 12.59 -16.31
N ASP A 170 18.05 11.34 -16.77
CA ASP A 170 17.23 10.93 -17.91
C ASP A 170 15.76 11.18 -17.61
N GLU A 171 15.09 11.81 -18.57
CA GLU A 171 13.69 12.19 -18.48
C GLU A 171 12.81 10.96 -18.24
N ASP A 172 13.18 9.83 -18.85
CA ASP A 172 12.46 8.56 -18.79
C ASP A 172 12.52 7.91 -17.39
N VAL A 173 13.68 7.91 -16.74
CA VAL A 173 13.85 7.40 -15.37
C VAL A 173 13.15 8.29 -14.36
N THR A 174 13.22 9.60 -14.58
CA THR A 174 12.52 10.58 -13.74
C THR A 174 11.01 10.34 -13.79
N LEU A 175 10.46 10.13 -14.99
CA LEU A 175 9.05 9.84 -15.22
C LEU A 175 8.62 8.53 -14.55
N LEU A 176 9.43 7.48 -14.69
CA LEU A 176 9.20 6.16 -14.11
C LEU A 176 9.11 6.25 -12.57
N MET A 177 10.12 6.87 -11.97
CA MET A 177 10.18 7.08 -10.52
C MET A 177 8.97 7.88 -10.02
N LEU A 178 8.59 8.92 -10.75
CA LEU A 178 7.49 9.79 -10.36
C LEU A 178 6.14 9.08 -10.40
N ALA A 179 5.85 8.33 -11.45
CA ALA A 179 4.61 7.55 -11.56
C ALA A 179 4.55 6.49 -10.44
N ALA A 180 5.61 5.71 -10.28
CA ALA A 180 5.63 4.66 -9.26
C ALA A 180 5.52 5.22 -7.84
N LYS A 181 6.21 6.33 -7.56
CA LYS A 181 6.14 7.02 -6.27
C LYS A 181 4.75 7.58 -6.01
N ASN A 182 4.14 8.25 -6.97
CA ASN A 182 2.79 8.81 -6.80
C ASN A 182 1.75 7.71 -6.55
N THR A 183 1.76 6.62 -7.30
CA THR A 183 0.88 5.47 -7.01
C THR A 183 1.14 4.93 -5.62
N THR A 184 2.41 4.66 -5.28
CA THR A 184 2.79 4.09 -3.99
C THR A 184 2.27 4.94 -2.84
N VAL A 185 2.51 6.25 -2.91
CA VAL A 185 2.10 7.20 -1.87
C VAL A 185 0.57 7.26 -1.76
N VAL A 186 -0.15 7.39 -2.88
CA VAL A 186 -1.63 7.40 -2.86
C VAL A 186 -2.17 6.13 -2.22
N VAL A 187 -1.69 4.96 -2.64
CA VAL A 187 -2.15 3.68 -2.10
C VAL A 187 -1.83 3.56 -0.61
N TYR A 188 -0.67 4.05 -0.15
CA TYR A 188 -0.34 4.09 1.29
C TYR A 188 -1.35 4.91 2.08
N PHE A 189 -1.68 6.10 1.58
CA PHE A 189 -2.67 6.97 2.22
C PHE A 189 -4.05 6.34 2.31
N LEU A 190 -4.50 5.66 1.24
CA LEU A 190 -5.79 4.99 1.23
C LEU A 190 -5.83 3.79 2.19
N LEU A 191 -4.77 2.98 2.22
CA LEU A 191 -4.63 1.85 3.16
C LEU A 191 -4.60 2.32 4.62
N ILE A 192 -3.81 3.35 4.93
CA ILE A 192 -3.77 3.94 6.28
C ILE A 192 -5.15 4.51 6.64
N SER A 193 -5.80 5.18 5.69
CA SER A 193 -7.15 5.68 5.90
C SER A 193 -8.09 4.54 6.27
N ALA A 194 -8.07 3.44 5.52
CA ALA A 194 -8.92 2.27 5.73
C ALA A 194 -8.67 1.55 7.07
N LEU A 195 -7.40 1.39 7.46
CA LEU A 195 -6.99 0.51 8.56
C LEU A 195 -6.76 1.22 9.90
N VAL A 196 -6.36 2.49 9.87
CA VAL A 196 -5.85 3.21 11.04
C VAL A 196 -6.75 4.36 11.44
N SER A 197 -6.94 5.33 10.54
CA SER A 197 -7.75 6.53 10.76
C SER A 197 -7.88 7.29 9.45
N PRO A 198 -9.00 7.97 9.18
CA PRO A 198 -9.13 8.83 8.00
C PRO A 198 -7.96 9.82 7.89
N VAL A 199 -7.26 9.79 6.77
CA VAL A 199 -6.20 10.76 6.43
C VAL A 199 -6.66 11.58 5.23
N SER A 200 -6.45 12.89 5.28
CA SER A 200 -6.68 13.74 4.11
C SER A 200 -5.57 13.52 3.09
N VAL A 201 -5.90 12.84 1.99
CA VAL A 201 -5.00 12.76 0.83
C VAL A 201 -5.03 14.11 0.11
N GLN A 202 -3.93 14.86 0.22
CA GLN A 202 -3.69 16.01 -0.64
C GLN A 202 -2.77 15.56 -1.77
N LEU A 203 -3.35 15.29 -2.95
CA LEU A 203 -2.56 15.21 -4.17
C LEU A 203 -1.98 16.61 -4.41
N GLY A 204 -0.64 16.70 -4.37
CA GLY A 204 0.05 17.97 -4.49
C GLY A 204 -0.23 18.61 -5.85
N GLY A 205 -0.90 19.76 -5.87
CA GLY A 205 -1.13 20.59 -7.06
C GLY A 205 0.14 21.28 -7.55
N GLY A 206 1.22 20.53 -7.71
CA GLY A 206 2.44 21.00 -8.34
C GLY A 206 2.28 21.06 -9.86
N ASP A 207 3.13 21.87 -10.50
CA ASP A 207 3.24 22.08 -11.95
C ASP A 207 3.74 20.81 -12.72
N LEU A 208 3.44 19.62 -12.20
CA LEU A 208 3.85 18.33 -12.73
C LEU A 208 3.21 18.03 -14.10
N PRO A 209 1.88 18.26 -14.30
CA PRO A 209 1.22 17.99 -15.57
C PRO A 209 1.68 18.92 -16.70
N SER A 210 2.22 20.10 -16.38
CA SER A 210 2.75 21.04 -17.38
C SER A 210 4.14 20.64 -17.86
N ARG A 211 4.92 19.94 -17.02
CA ARG A 211 6.25 19.42 -17.37
C ARG A 211 6.20 18.04 -18.04
N PHE A 212 5.26 17.17 -17.65
CA PHE A 212 5.14 15.80 -18.17
C PHE A 212 3.68 15.49 -18.55
N PRO A 213 3.26 15.77 -19.80
CA PRO A 213 1.88 15.56 -20.24
C PRO A 213 1.41 14.09 -20.12
N GLN A 214 2.35 13.14 -20.21
CA GLN A 214 2.07 11.70 -20.11
C GLN A 214 1.52 11.31 -18.72
N LEU A 215 1.90 12.03 -17.66
CA LEU A 215 1.38 11.79 -16.31
C LEU A 215 -0.01 12.37 -16.08
N LYS A 216 -0.58 13.11 -17.03
CA LYS A 216 -1.92 13.69 -16.86
C LYS A 216 -2.99 12.62 -16.70
N VAL A 217 -2.98 11.60 -17.56
CA VAL A 217 -3.92 10.47 -17.50
C VAL A 217 -3.76 9.72 -16.17
N PHE A 218 -2.52 9.62 -15.71
CA PHE A 218 -2.18 8.98 -14.45
C PHE A 218 -2.71 9.75 -13.24
N ASP A 219 -2.54 11.07 -13.22
CA ASP A 219 -3.05 11.95 -12.17
C ASP A 219 -4.58 11.97 -12.14
N GLU A 220 -5.23 11.96 -13.30
CA GLU A 220 -6.68 11.83 -13.42
C GLU A 220 -7.17 10.47 -12.86
N MET A 221 -6.46 9.38 -13.15
CA MET A 221 -6.79 8.05 -12.62
C MET A 221 -6.63 7.99 -11.09
N LEU A 222 -5.51 8.48 -10.55
CA LEU A 222 -5.28 8.55 -9.11
C LEU A 222 -6.31 9.43 -8.40
N SER A 223 -6.65 10.58 -9.00
CA SER A 223 -7.70 11.47 -8.50
C SER A 223 -9.06 10.77 -8.48
N THR A 224 -9.38 10.02 -9.53
CA THR A 224 -10.60 9.21 -9.61
C THR A 224 -10.65 8.17 -8.50
N LEU A 225 -9.58 7.39 -8.32
CA LEU A 225 -9.46 6.40 -7.26
C LEU A 225 -9.65 7.01 -5.86
N VAL A 226 -8.98 8.14 -5.58
CA VAL A 226 -9.10 8.87 -4.30
C VAL A 226 -10.53 9.40 -4.10
N GLY A 227 -11.15 9.93 -5.15
CA GLY A 227 -12.54 10.40 -5.13
C GLY A 227 -13.51 9.27 -4.77
N ARG A 228 -13.38 8.13 -5.46
CA ARG A 228 -14.17 6.92 -5.21
C ARG A 228 -14.01 6.38 -3.81
N PHE A 229 -12.78 6.30 -3.32
CA PHE A 229 -12.52 5.90 -1.95
C PHE A 229 -13.21 6.84 -0.96
N ARG A 230 -13.15 8.16 -1.18
CA ARG A 230 -13.81 9.15 -0.32
C ARG A 230 -15.33 9.03 -0.35
N GLU A 231 -15.93 8.81 -1.53
CA GLU A 231 -17.36 8.56 -1.67
C GLU A 231 -17.79 7.38 -0.78
N ARG A 232 -17.07 6.25 -0.88
CA ARG A 232 -17.34 5.05 -0.06
C ARG A 232 -17.11 5.29 1.42
N ALA A 233 -16.04 5.99 1.77
CA ALA A 233 -15.74 6.37 3.15
C ALA A 233 -16.84 7.25 3.77
N SER A 234 -17.43 8.15 2.98
CA SER A 234 -18.49 9.06 3.44
C SER A 234 -19.88 8.43 3.51
N ALA A 235 -20.13 7.37 2.72
CA ALA A 235 -21.39 6.65 2.70
C ALA A 235 -21.57 5.68 3.89
N ALA A 236 -20.53 5.47 4.70
CA ALA A 236 -20.60 4.64 5.89
C ALA A 236 -21.56 5.26 6.94
N PRO A 237 -22.62 4.54 7.36
CA PRO A 237 -23.75 5.11 8.09
C PRO A 237 -23.46 5.51 9.55
N ASP A 238 -22.31 5.13 10.11
CA ASP A 238 -21.90 5.48 11.47
C ASP A 238 -20.55 6.23 11.44
N HIS A 239 -20.47 7.37 12.13
CA HIS A 239 -19.23 8.12 12.43
C HIS A 239 -18.21 7.34 13.30
N SER A 240 -18.30 6.00 13.33
CA SER A 240 -17.45 5.09 14.08
C SER A 240 -16.00 5.07 13.58
N GLY A 241 -15.72 5.68 12.43
CA GLY A 241 -14.36 5.76 11.87
C GLY A 241 -13.83 4.44 11.32
N LEU A 242 -14.67 3.40 11.24
CA LEU A 242 -14.31 2.08 10.73
C LEU A 242 -14.69 1.98 9.25
N LEU A 243 -13.68 1.92 8.39
CA LEU A 243 -13.89 1.85 6.94
C LEU A 243 -14.02 0.42 6.42
N LEU A 244 -13.45 -0.56 7.13
CA LEU A 244 -13.49 -1.97 6.74
C LEU A 244 -14.84 -2.60 7.06
N SER A 245 -15.50 -3.09 6.00
CA SER A 245 -16.81 -3.74 6.05
C SER A 245 -16.89 -4.93 7.02
N GLU A 246 -15.82 -5.72 7.12
CA GLU A 246 -15.72 -6.90 7.98
C GLU A 246 -15.73 -6.47 9.45
N ARG A 247 -14.98 -5.41 9.78
CA ARG A 247 -14.92 -4.84 11.13
C ARG A 247 -16.24 -4.15 11.50
N GLU A 248 -16.88 -3.46 10.53
CA GLU A 248 -18.19 -2.87 10.72
C GLU A 248 -19.26 -3.94 11.01
N THR A 249 -19.25 -5.05 10.27
CA THR A 249 -20.19 -6.16 10.45
C THR A 249 -20.09 -6.77 11.86
N VAL A 250 -18.86 -7.04 12.32
CA VAL A 250 -18.59 -7.48 13.70
C VAL A 250 -19.08 -6.43 14.72
N GLY A 251 -18.79 -5.15 14.48
CA GLY A 251 -19.22 -4.05 15.34
C GLY A 251 -20.74 -3.95 15.44
N LYS A 252 -21.46 -4.11 14.33
CA LYS A 252 -22.93 -4.08 14.29
C LYS A 252 -23.53 -5.27 15.06
N ALA A 253 -23.01 -6.47 14.85
CA ALA A 253 -23.44 -7.67 15.57
C ALA A 253 -23.21 -7.53 17.09
N MET A 254 -22.06 -6.99 17.50
CA MET A 254 -21.80 -6.68 18.92
C MET A 254 -22.78 -5.64 19.49
N ARG A 255 -23.10 -4.58 18.75
CA ARG A 255 -24.06 -3.55 19.18
C ARG A 255 -25.46 -4.14 19.36
N ASP A 256 -25.89 -5.02 18.44
CA ASP A 256 -27.18 -5.70 18.52
C ASP A 256 -27.25 -6.62 19.76
N ILE A 257 -26.25 -7.49 19.97
CA ILE A 257 -26.17 -8.35 21.17
C ILE A 257 -26.18 -7.51 22.44
N ARG A 258 -25.42 -6.41 22.49
CA ARG A 258 -25.39 -5.50 23.65
C ARG A 258 -26.78 -4.91 23.93
N ALA A 259 -27.51 -4.50 22.89
CA ALA A 259 -28.85 -3.97 23.03
C ALA A 259 -29.85 -5.02 23.55
N GLN A 260 -29.74 -6.26 23.10
CA GLN A 260 -30.56 -7.37 23.59
C GLN A 260 -30.27 -7.69 25.07
N VAL A 261 -28.99 -7.78 25.46
CA VAL A 261 -28.58 -7.99 26.86
C VAL A 261 -29.04 -6.84 27.78
N ALA A 262 -28.99 -5.60 27.31
CA ALA A 262 -29.42 -4.43 28.09
C ALA A 262 -30.94 -4.41 28.37
N ARG A 263 -31.75 -4.93 27.44
CA ARG A 263 -33.22 -5.01 27.57
C ARG A 263 -33.69 -6.24 28.35
N GLY A 264 -32.79 -7.16 28.67
CA GLY A 264 -33.12 -8.51 29.11
C GLY A 264 -33.45 -9.39 27.89
N VAL A 265 -32.82 -10.56 27.82
CA VAL A 265 -33.04 -11.51 26.72
C VAL A 265 -34.48 -12.03 26.83
N ALA A 266 -35.37 -11.51 25.99
CA ALA A 266 -36.78 -11.92 25.94
C ALA A 266 -37.03 -12.96 24.85
N ASP A 267 -36.19 -12.97 23.81
CA ASP A 267 -36.26 -13.84 22.64
C ASP A 267 -34.91 -14.57 22.50
N GLU A 268 -34.87 -15.78 23.05
CA GLU A 268 -33.66 -16.61 23.09
C GLU A 268 -33.22 -17.06 21.68
N GLU A 269 -34.17 -17.30 20.78
CA GLU A 269 -33.89 -17.76 19.41
C GLU A 269 -33.25 -16.64 18.58
N ARG A 270 -33.80 -15.42 18.69
CA ARG A 270 -33.18 -14.24 18.08
C ARG A 270 -31.81 -13.93 18.68
N PHE A 271 -31.66 -14.08 20.00
CA PHE A 271 -30.39 -13.86 20.67
C PHE A 271 -29.31 -14.84 20.17
N GLN A 272 -29.64 -16.13 20.11
CA GLN A 272 -28.74 -17.16 19.60
C GLN A 272 -28.37 -16.91 18.14
N SER A 273 -29.33 -16.50 17.30
CA SER A 273 -29.09 -16.12 15.92
C SER A 273 -28.10 -14.95 15.79
N SER A 274 -28.20 -13.93 16.66
CA SER A 274 -27.24 -12.82 16.69
C SER A 274 -25.83 -13.25 17.14
N VAL A 275 -25.72 -14.20 18.07
CA VAL A 275 -24.43 -14.79 18.50
C VAL A 275 -23.78 -15.59 17.37
N GLU A 276 -24.56 -16.38 16.63
CA GLU A 276 -24.08 -17.12 15.47
C GLU A 276 -23.60 -16.17 14.35
N LEU A 277 -24.35 -15.10 14.09
CA LEU A 277 -23.93 -14.05 13.16
C LEU A 277 -22.61 -13.40 13.60
N LEU A 278 -22.45 -13.08 14.88
CA LEU A 278 -21.21 -12.54 15.43
C LEU A 278 -20.04 -13.51 15.23
N ARG A 279 -20.27 -14.81 15.47
CA ARG A 279 -19.27 -15.87 15.30
C ARG A 279 -18.84 -16.02 13.83
N ALA A 280 -19.79 -16.05 12.90
CA ALA A 280 -19.51 -16.08 11.48
C ALA A 280 -18.73 -14.83 11.03
N SER A 281 -19.14 -13.65 11.51
CA SER A 281 -18.48 -12.38 11.19
C SER A 281 -17.05 -12.31 11.74
N SER A 282 -16.81 -12.80 12.96
CA SER A 282 -15.46 -12.88 13.56
C SER A 282 -14.55 -13.81 12.76
N LEU A 283 -15.08 -14.92 12.27
CA LEU A 283 -14.32 -15.87 11.43
C LEU A 283 -13.96 -15.28 10.07
N GLU A 284 -14.89 -14.59 9.41
CA GLU A 284 -14.61 -13.90 8.14
C GLU A 284 -13.58 -12.78 8.33
N LEU A 285 -13.69 -12.00 9.41
CA LEU A 285 -12.69 -11.00 9.77
C LEU A 285 -11.30 -11.63 9.98
N LYS A 286 -11.23 -12.80 10.65
CA LYS A 286 -9.97 -13.55 10.80
C LYS A 286 -9.35 -13.91 9.45
N LYS A 287 -10.13 -14.50 8.55
CA LYS A 287 -9.64 -14.89 7.21
C LYS A 287 -9.14 -13.68 6.42
N GLY A 288 -9.87 -12.56 6.47
CA GLY A 288 -9.46 -11.31 5.83
C GLY A 288 -8.15 -10.78 6.41
N ILE A 289 -7.97 -10.83 7.72
CA ILE A 289 -6.74 -10.43 8.41
C ILE A 289 -5.57 -11.29 7.96
N GLU A 290 -5.72 -12.62 7.95
CA GLU A 290 -4.65 -13.55 7.57
C GLU A 290 -4.19 -13.34 6.11
N LYS A 291 -5.15 -13.14 5.19
CA LYS A 291 -4.85 -12.81 3.80
C LYS A 291 -4.10 -11.48 3.68
N PHE A 292 -4.57 -10.45 4.37
CA PHE A 292 -3.96 -9.13 4.31
C PHE A 292 -2.56 -9.11 4.92
N ASP A 293 -2.36 -9.77 6.07
CA ASP A 293 -1.05 -9.92 6.70
C ASP A 293 -0.05 -10.61 5.76
N SER A 294 -0.48 -11.69 5.10
CA SER A 294 0.33 -12.36 4.07
C SER A 294 0.67 -11.45 2.89
N ALA A 295 -0.26 -10.59 2.45
CA ALA A 295 0.01 -9.63 1.38
C ALA A 295 1.01 -8.54 1.80
N VAL A 296 1.01 -8.15 3.08
CA VAL A 296 2.01 -7.24 3.65
C VAL A 296 3.39 -7.89 3.70
N ASP A 297 3.48 -9.15 4.12
CA ASP A 297 4.71 -9.94 4.11
C ASP A 297 5.30 -10.05 2.70
N ASP A 298 4.45 -10.35 1.71
CA ASP A 298 4.85 -10.45 0.31
C ASP A 298 5.51 -9.17 -0.23
N VAL A 299 4.94 -8.01 0.08
CA VAL A 299 5.52 -6.70 -0.30
C VAL A 299 6.83 -6.46 0.46
N PHE A 300 6.85 -6.70 1.77
CA PHE A 300 8.04 -6.54 2.59
C PHE A 300 9.21 -7.36 2.03
N ASP A 301 8.97 -8.63 1.71
CA ASP A 301 9.97 -9.54 1.16
C ASP A 301 10.46 -9.13 -0.22
N VAL A 302 9.55 -8.69 -1.11
CA VAL A 302 9.92 -8.14 -2.43
C VAL A 302 10.87 -6.95 -2.27
N VAL A 303 10.58 -6.05 -1.33
CA VAL A 303 11.36 -4.82 -1.13
C VAL A 303 12.73 -5.15 -0.54
N ILE A 304 12.82 -6.06 0.44
CA ILE A 304 14.10 -6.52 0.98
C ILE A 304 14.97 -7.19 -0.10
N ARG A 305 14.36 -8.07 -0.92
CA ARG A 305 15.07 -8.69 -2.05
C ARG A 305 15.54 -7.63 -3.04
N GLY A 306 14.67 -6.70 -3.44
CA GLY A 306 15.02 -5.65 -4.38
C GLY A 306 16.18 -4.78 -3.91
N ARG A 307 16.20 -4.37 -2.64
CA ARG A 307 17.32 -3.64 -2.04
C ARG A 307 18.61 -4.47 -2.06
N THR A 308 18.54 -5.75 -1.69
CA THR A 308 19.71 -6.64 -1.66
C THR A 308 20.30 -6.81 -3.05
N GLU A 309 19.44 -7.01 -4.04
CA GLU A 309 19.83 -7.15 -5.45
C GLU A 309 20.42 -5.83 -5.98
N MET A 310 19.79 -4.68 -5.71
CA MET A 310 20.31 -3.37 -6.12
C MET A 310 21.69 -3.06 -5.52
N LEU A 311 21.91 -3.43 -4.26
CA LEU A 311 23.22 -3.32 -3.61
C LEU A 311 24.27 -4.26 -4.24
N ALA A 312 23.89 -5.47 -4.63
CA ALA A 312 24.80 -6.39 -5.32
C ALA A 312 25.25 -5.81 -6.66
N VAL A 313 24.32 -5.23 -7.44
CA VAL A 313 24.66 -4.59 -8.72
C VAL A 313 25.59 -3.37 -8.53
N LEU A 314 25.61 -2.72 -7.37
CA LEU A 314 26.63 -1.69 -7.08
C LEU A 314 28.00 -2.29 -6.77
N LYS A 315 28.05 -3.33 -5.93
CA LYS A 315 29.32 -3.98 -5.56
C LYS A 315 30.04 -4.56 -6.77
N ASP A 316 29.30 -5.11 -7.73
CA ASP A 316 29.88 -5.64 -8.96
C ASP A 316 30.55 -4.53 -9.79
N ARG A 317 30.10 -3.27 -9.67
CA ARG A 317 30.70 -2.12 -10.36
C ARG A 317 32.07 -1.75 -9.78
N ASP A 318 32.20 -1.77 -8.45
CA ASP A 318 33.44 -1.42 -7.74
C ASP A 318 34.55 -2.47 -7.93
N LEU A 319 34.21 -3.67 -8.44
CA LEU A 319 35.17 -4.72 -8.77
C LEU A 319 35.79 -4.58 -10.17
N PHE A 320 35.26 -3.70 -11.03
CA PHE A 320 35.76 -3.44 -12.40
C PHE A 320 36.38 -2.05 -12.58
N VAL A 321 36.63 -1.32 -11.49
CA VAL A 321 37.37 -0.04 -11.46
C VAL A 321 38.79 -0.25 -10.94
#